data_AF-A0A286HJL7-F1
#
_entry.id   AF-A0A286HJL7-F1
#
_cell.length_a   1.000
_cell.length_b   1.000
_cell.length_c   1.000
_cell.angle_alpha   90.00
_cell.angle_beta   90.00
_cell.angle_gamma   90.00
#
_symmetry.space_group_name_H-M   'P 1'
#
loop_
_entity.id
_entity.type
_entity.pdbx_description
1 polymer ?
#
loop_
_entity_poly.entity_id
_entity_poly.type
_entity_poly.pdbx_seq_one_letter_code
_entity_poly.pdbx_strand_id
1 'polypeptide(L)'
;MLEETVEVGKEAADAAKKLVEHYRKEADKYQRLAEMERGRRREVEARLRACSKLLDEGPDLEAKLNSMIPDLVQAAASLPSPPEVSELQTRLEVTEKDRDAFAELLDTATKERDAALRARDAAIARLQPRRREDEQSPGDAEALKARLHASTFRGVLEQAQRHCSSLVITADMDEAKKLEHHQKAPHWRGRLAATLATMQVYAETKDLAQARGGRAGPELANLKAYCTSQPLPLLAEDKVILSEGQTASSSPRGKTQRTLRVPEYIDPSGKALMLEHIRIGDGAPPAPRLHYLDDTNRSGQLVIGFFGDHRYNAGTN
;
A
#
# COMPACT_ATOMS: atom_id res chain seq x y z
N MET A 1 53.50 -74.73 -32.02
CA MET A 1 53.15 -75.61 -30.88
C MET A 1 53.82 -75.23 -29.56
N LEU A 2 55.09 -74.77 -29.50
CA LEU A 2 55.71 -74.31 -28.23
C LEU A 2 55.29 -72.90 -27.79
N GLU A 3 55.07 -71.97 -28.72
CA GLU A 3 54.64 -70.59 -28.41
C GLU A 3 53.21 -70.52 -27.85
N GLU A 4 52.30 -71.32 -28.40
CA GLU A 4 50.88 -71.35 -28.03
C GLU A 4 50.66 -71.86 -26.58
N THR A 5 51.49 -72.81 -26.12
CA THR A 5 51.46 -73.29 -24.72
C THR A 5 52.03 -72.30 -23.72
N VAL A 6 52.99 -71.45 -24.13
CA VAL A 6 53.55 -70.39 -23.28
C VAL A 6 52.56 -69.23 -23.15
N GLU A 7 51.80 -68.93 -24.21
CA GLU A 7 50.80 -67.87 -24.23
C GLU A 7 49.59 -68.22 -23.35
N VAL A 8 49.05 -69.45 -23.45
CA VAL A 8 47.96 -69.93 -22.58
C VAL A 8 48.40 -70.02 -21.10
N GLY A 9 49.66 -70.41 -20.84
CA GLY A 9 50.23 -70.40 -19.49
C GLY A 9 50.36 -68.99 -18.90
N LYS A 10 50.64 -68.00 -19.74
CA LYS A 10 50.74 -66.59 -19.34
C LYS A 10 49.38 -65.97 -19.06
N GLU A 11 48.37 -66.29 -19.87
CA GLU A 11 46.98 -65.89 -19.62
C GLU A 11 46.41 -66.51 -18.34
N ALA A 12 46.67 -67.80 -18.09
CA ALA A 12 46.25 -68.46 -16.87
C ALA A 12 46.93 -67.87 -15.62
N ALA A 13 48.22 -67.53 -15.71
CA ALA A 13 48.95 -66.86 -14.64
C ALA A 13 48.43 -65.45 -14.36
N ASP A 14 48.08 -64.69 -15.39
CA ASP A 14 47.53 -63.34 -15.23
C ASP A 14 46.06 -63.37 -14.75
N ALA A 15 45.27 -64.37 -15.13
CA ALA A 15 43.95 -64.62 -14.55
C ALA A 15 44.03 -65.00 -13.07
N ALA A 16 44.99 -65.86 -12.68
CA ALA A 16 45.23 -66.22 -11.29
C ALA A 16 45.69 -65.01 -10.45
N LYS A 17 46.57 -64.16 -10.98
CA LYS A 17 46.96 -62.90 -10.31
C LYS A 17 45.78 -61.97 -10.09
N LYS A 18 44.93 -61.79 -11.12
CA LYS A 18 43.71 -60.96 -11.02
C LYS A 18 42.75 -61.51 -9.96
N LEU A 19 42.61 -62.83 -9.86
CA LEU A 19 41.75 -63.48 -8.85
C LEU A 19 42.30 -63.31 -7.43
N VAL A 20 43.62 -63.49 -7.24
CA VAL A 20 44.28 -63.25 -5.95
C VAL A 20 44.16 -61.78 -5.53
N GLU A 21 44.32 -60.86 -6.48
CA GLU A 21 44.15 -59.43 -6.20
C GLU A 21 42.70 -59.09 -5.83
N HIS A 22 41.71 -59.72 -6.48
CA HIS A 22 40.30 -59.59 -6.15
C HIS A 22 40.00 -60.05 -4.72
N TYR A 23 40.41 -61.26 -4.34
CA TYR A 23 40.18 -61.77 -2.98
C TYR A 23 40.97 -61.01 -1.92
N ARG A 24 42.15 -60.48 -2.24
CA ARG A 24 42.88 -59.60 -1.34
C ARG A 24 42.12 -58.31 -1.07
N LYS A 25 41.54 -57.69 -2.11
CA LYS A 25 40.68 -56.50 -1.96
C LYS A 25 39.42 -56.80 -1.16
N GLU A 26 38.81 -57.98 -1.33
CA GLU A 26 37.68 -58.39 -0.49
C GLU A 26 38.09 -58.62 0.97
N ALA A 27 39.22 -59.28 1.22
CA ALA A 27 39.73 -59.50 2.57
C ALA A 27 39.99 -58.17 3.30
N ASP A 28 40.62 -57.21 2.62
CA ASP A 28 40.86 -55.86 3.16
C ASP A 28 39.54 -55.13 3.45
N LYS A 29 38.51 -55.29 2.59
CA LYS A 29 37.17 -54.73 2.81
C LYS A 29 36.53 -55.31 4.07
N TYR A 30 36.57 -56.63 4.26
CA TYR A 30 36.00 -57.28 5.44
C TYR A 30 36.78 -56.95 6.73
N GLN A 31 38.11 -56.81 6.65
CA GLN A 31 38.91 -56.34 7.79
C GLN A 31 38.51 -54.94 8.23
N ARG A 32 38.36 -54.00 7.29
CA ARG A 32 37.88 -52.63 7.60
C ARG A 32 36.49 -52.62 8.22
N LEU A 33 35.57 -53.46 7.72
CA LEU A 33 34.23 -53.60 8.31
C LEU A 33 34.29 -54.15 9.75
N ALA A 34 35.14 -55.15 9.99
CA ALA A 34 35.32 -55.71 11.34
C ALA A 34 35.94 -54.68 12.31
N GLU A 35 36.87 -53.84 11.85
CA GLU A 35 37.45 -52.75 12.65
C GLU A 35 36.42 -51.67 12.98
N MET A 36 35.59 -51.26 12.02
CA MET A 36 34.49 -50.32 12.27
C MET A 36 33.50 -50.87 13.31
N GLU A 37 33.16 -52.16 13.22
CA GLU A 37 32.23 -52.79 14.15
C GLU A 37 32.82 -52.89 15.57
N ARG A 38 34.12 -53.21 15.69
CA ARG A 38 34.82 -53.13 16.99
C ARG A 38 34.84 -51.71 17.54
N GLY A 39 34.99 -50.71 16.68
CA GLY A 39 34.89 -49.29 17.04
C GLY A 39 33.51 -48.94 17.61
N ARG A 40 32.43 -49.31 16.92
CA ARG A 40 31.05 -49.12 17.39
C ARG A 40 30.80 -49.81 18.72
N ARG A 41 31.27 -51.04 18.91
CA ARG A 41 31.13 -51.76 20.18
C ARG A 41 31.82 -51.06 21.34
N ARG A 42 33.05 -50.56 21.14
CA ARG A 42 33.77 -49.77 22.16
C ARG A 42 33.03 -48.49 22.53
N GLU A 43 32.43 -47.81 21.55
CA GLU A 43 31.63 -46.61 21.80
C GLU A 43 30.36 -46.91 22.61
N VAL A 44 29.65 -48.00 22.26
CA VAL A 44 28.47 -48.46 23.00
C VAL A 44 28.85 -48.85 24.43
N GLU A 45 29.96 -49.59 24.63
CA GLU A 45 30.45 -49.91 25.97
C GLU A 45 30.85 -48.67 26.76
N ALA A 46 31.47 -47.67 26.14
CA ALA A 46 31.82 -46.42 26.80
C ALA A 46 30.55 -45.66 27.25
N ARG A 47 29.50 -45.63 26.41
CA ARG A 47 28.20 -45.05 26.77
C ARG A 47 27.53 -45.83 27.89
N LEU A 48 27.55 -47.16 27.86
CA LEU A 48 26.99 -47.99 28.94
C LEU A 48 27.72 -47.75 30.27
N ARG A 49 29.05 -47.62 30.26
CA ARG A 49 29.82 -47.27 31.47
C ARG A 49 29.47 -45.87 31.98
N ALA A 50 29.27 -44.91 31.09
CA ALA A 50 28.84 -43.57 31.48
C ALA A 50 27.43 -43.59 32.11
N CYS A 51 26.48 -44.32 31.51
CA CYS A 51 25.14 -44.51 32.08
C CYS A 51 25.18 -45.24 33.43
N SER A 52 26.04 -46.25 33.59
CA SER A 52 26.21 -46.97 34.86
C SER A 52 26.70 -46.03 35.97
N LYS A 53 27.69 -45.18 35.68
CA LYS A 53 28.16 -44.17 36.66
C LYS A 53 27.06 -43.21 37.09
N LEU A 54 26.23 -42.75 36.15
CA LEU A 54 25.09 -41.89 36.47
C LEU A 54 24.03 -42.61 37.32
N LEU A 55 23.84 -43.92 37.12
CA LEU A 55 22.96 -44.74 37.95
C LEU A 55 23.53 -44.96 39.35
N ASP A 56 24.86 -45.12 39.48
CA ASP A 56 25.54 -45.25 40.77
C ASP A 56 25.49 -43.93 41.59
N GLU A 57 25.42 -42.77 40.91
CA GLU A 57 25.23 -41.45 41.52
C GLU A 57 23.75 -41.13 41.85
N GLY A 58 22.80 -41.89 41.29
CA GLY A 58 21.36 -41.72 41.47
C GLY A 58 20.88 -41.77 42.93
N PRO A 59 21.31 -42.75 43.76
CA PRO A 59 20.90 -42.84 45.16
C PRO A 59 21.31 -41.62 46.00
N ASP A 60 22.47 -41.02 45.72
CA ASP A 60 22.96 -39.82 46.42
C ASP A 60 22.14 -38.58 46.02
N LEU A 61 21.76 -38.47 44.75
CA LEU A 61 20.86 -37.41 44.26
C LEU A 61 19.44 -37.55 44.84
N GLU A 62 18.94 -38.78 44.93
CA GLU A 62 17.63 -39.09 45.52
C GLU A 62 17.62 -38.82 47.02
N ALA A 63 18.68 -39.20 47.75
CA ALA A 63 18.84 -38.87 49.17
C ALA A 63 18.92 -37.35 49.40
N LYS A 64 19.65 -36.63 48.54
CA LYS A 64 19.75 -35.17 48.59
C LYS A 64 18.40 -34.51 48.31
N LEU A 65 17.67 -34.98 47.30
CA LEU A 65 16.32 -34.51 47.01
C LEU A 65 15.38 -34.77 48.20
N ASN A 66 15.39 -35.99 48.75
CA ASN A 66 14.56 -36.35 49.90
C ASN A 66 14.89 -35.53 51.17
N SER A 67 16.14 -35.09 51.33
CA SER A 67 16.52 -34.16 52.40
C SER A 67 16.00 -32.73 52.20
N MET A 68 15.78 -32.32 50.94
CA MET A 68 15.24 -31.00 50.58
C MET A 68 13.71 -30.95 50.52
N ILE A 69 13.03 -32.10 50.41
CA ILE A 69 11.55 -32.17 50.37
C ILE A 69 10.90 -31.50 51.59
N PRO A 70 11.33 -31.71 52.85
CA PRO A 70 10.73 -31.04 54.00
C PRO A 70 10.81 -29.51 53.90
N ASP A 71 11.95 -28.97 53.46
CA ASP A 71 12.15 -27.54 53.29
C ASP A 71 11.29 -26.98 52.15
N LEU A 72 11.15 -27.72 51.04
CA LEU A 72 10.27 -27.37 49.93
C LEU A 72 8.79 -27.43 50.31
N VAL A 73 8.38 -28.40 51.12
CA VAL A 73 7.00 -28.53 51.63
C VAL A 73 6.69 -27.40 52.60
N GLN A 74 7.63 -27.04 53.48
CA GLN A 74 7.50 -25.91 54.40
C GLN A 74 7.44 -24.56 53.65
N ALA A 75 8.27 -24.40 52.61
CA ALA A 75 8.24 -23.25 51.71
C ALA A 75 6.92 -23.18 50.92
N ALA A 76 6.40 -24.31 50.46
CA ALA A 76 5.11 -24.37 49.76
C ALA A 76 3.92 -24.07 50.68
N ALA A 77 3.96 -24.52 51.95
CA ALA A 77 2.93 -24.24 52.95
C ALA A 77 2.91 -22.77 53.42
N SER A 78 4.00 -22.03 53.18
CA SER A 78 4.11 -20.60 53.48
C SER A 78 3.80 -19.69 52.29
N LEU A 79 3.52 -20.27 51.11
CA LEU A 79 2.99 -19.52 49.97
C LEU A 79 1.51 -19.19 50.19
N PRO A 80 1.05 -17.99 49.80
CA PRO A 80 -0.37 -17.67 49.80
C PRO A 80 -1.13 -18.65 48.89
N SER A 81 -2.36 -19.02 49.26
CA SER A 81 -3.19 -19.88 48.42
C SER A 81 -3.30 -19.29 47.01
N PRO A 82 -3.12 -20.09 45.95
CA PRO A 82 -3.24 -19.59 44.59
C PRO A 82 -4.65 -19.02 44.39
N PRO A 83 -4.78 -17.86 43.73
CA PRO A 83 -6.10 -17.30 43.43
C PRO A 83 -6.92 -18.32 42.64
N GLU A 84 -8.24 -18.36 42.88
CA GLU A 84 -9.10 -19.29 42.16
C GLU A 84 -8.99 -19.06 40.65
N VAL A 85 -9.04 -20.14 39.87
CA VAL A 85 -8.97 -20.08 38.40
C VAL A 85 -10.08 -19.20 37.82
N SER A 86 -11.25 -19.17 38.47
CA SER A 86 -12.38 -18.28 38.17
C SER A 86 -12.03 -16.79 38.30
N GLU A 87 -11.28 -16.43 39.36
CA GLU A 87 -10.82 -15.07 39.61
C GLU A 87 -9.77 -14.66 38.56
N LEU A 88 -8.84 -15.55 38.22
CA LEU A 88 -7.84 -15.32 37.18
C LEU A 88 -8.48 -15.15 35.78
N GLN A 89 -9.48 -15.96 35.45
CA GLN A 89 -10.23 -15.82 34.19
C GLN A 89 -10.98 -14.50 34.12
N THR A 90 -11.65 -14.10 35.21
CA THR A 90 -12.34 -12.82 35.28
C THR A 90 -11.36 -11.65 35.14
N ARG A 91 -10.20 -11.72 35.80
CA ARG A 91 -9.14 -10.71 35.66
C ARG A 91 -8.58 -10.65 34.25
N LEU A 92 -8.39 -11.79 33.58
CA LEU A 92 -7.93 -11.84 32.20
C LEU A 92 -8.92 -11.16 31.26
N GLU A 93 -10.22 -11.50 31.34
CA GLU A 93 -11.26 -10.88 30.52
C GLU A 93 -11.34 -9.36 30.72
N VAL A 94 -11.18 -8.88 31.96
CA VAL A 94 -11.13 -7.44 32.25
C VAL A 94 -9.90 -6.82 31.60
N THR A 95 -8.72 -7.42 31.75
CA THR A 95 -7.49 -6.88 31.14
C THR A 95 -7.49 -6.91 29.60
N GLU A 96 -8.15 -7.90 28.99
CA GLU A 96 -8.31 -7.97 27.54
C GLU A 96 -9.23 -6.86 27.03
N LYS A 97 -10.34 -6.61 27.73
CA LYS A 97 -11.24 -5.48 27.43
C LYS A 97 -10.52 -4.14 27.58
N ASP A 98 -9.73 -3.97 28.64
CA ASP A 98 -8.95 -2.76 28.85
C ASP A 98 -7.90 -2.57 27.74
N ARG A 99 -7.19 -3.65 27.34
CA ARG A 99 -6.23 -3.61 26.22
C ARG A 99 -6.90 -3.16 24.93
N ASP A 100 -8.05 -3.72 24.60
CA ASP A 100 -8.75 -3.40 23.36
C ASP A 100 -9.27 -1.95 23.38
N ALA A 101 -9.79 -1.48 24.51
CA ALA A 101 -10.14 -0.07 24.71
C ALA A 101 -8.93 0.87 24.57
N PHE A 102 -7.77 0.50 25.12
CA PHE A 102 -6.54 1.25 24.95
C PHE A 102 -6.06 1.27 23.49
N ALA A 103 -6.21 0.17 22.75
CA ALA A 103 -5.85 0.11 21.33
C ALA A 103 -6.71 1.06 20.48
N GLU A 104 -8.02 1.11 20.72
CA GLU A 104 -8.92 2.04 20.03
C GLU A 104 -8.62 3.51 20.39
N LEU A 105 -8.34 3.79 21.67
CA LEU A 105 -7.91 5.12 22.11
C LEU A 105 -6.59 5.53 21.45
N LEU A 106 -5.63 4.61 21.32
CA LEU A 106 -4.34 4.88 20.68
C LEU A 106 -4.50 5.16 19.18
N ASP A 107 -5.35 4.41 18.47
CA ASP A 107 -5.65 4.65 17.05
C ASP A 107 -6.33 6.00 16.86
N THR A 108 -7.30 6.34 17.70
CA THR A 108 -7.97 7.65 17.70
C THR A 108 -6.97 8.78 17.96
N ALA A 109 -6.16 8.66 19.01
CA ALA A 109 -5.14 9.64 19.35
C ALA A 109 -4.07 9.79 18.25
N THR A 110 -3.73 8.70 17.55
CA THR A 110 -2.78 8.73 16.42
C THR A 110 -3.38 9.48 15.24
N LYS A 111 -4.66 9.23 14.90
CA LYS A 111 -5.38 9.96 13.86
C LYS A 111 -5.51 11.45 14.19
N GLU A 112 -5.82 11.79 15.44
CA GLU A 112 -5.89 13.17 15.91
C GLU A 112 -4.52 13.86 15.86
N ARG A 113 -3.46 13.18 16.31
CA ARG A 113 -2.09 13.68 16.23
C ARG A 113 -1.68 13.94 14.79
N ASP A 114 -1.95 13.02 13.87
CA ASP A 114 -1.57 13.16 12.46
C ASP A 114 -2.38 14.28 11.78
N ALA A 115 -3.66 14.46 12.16
CA ALA A 115 -4.46 15.60 11.74
C ALA A 115 -3.91 16.92 12.30
N ALA A 116 -3.50 16.95 13.57
CA ALA A 116 -2.90 18.12 14.22
C ALA A 116 -1.53 18.48 13.61
N LEU A 117 -0.69 17.49 13.29
CA LEU A 117 0.57 17.70 12.60
C LEU A 117 0.35 18.29 11.21
N ARG A 118 -0.62 17.77 10.44
CA ARG A 118 -1.00 18.37 9.15
C ARG A 118 -1.54 19.78 9.29
N ALA A 119 -2.38 20.04 10.29
CA ALA A 119 -2.91 21.37 10.58
C ALA A 119 -1.80 22.35 10.99
N ARG A 120 -0.83 21.89 11.78
CA ARG A 120 0.35 22.65 12.20
C ARG A 120 1.27 22.94 11.02
N ASP A 121 1.58 21.95 10.19
CA ASP A 121 2.46 22.14 9.04
C ASP A 121 1.81 23.08 8.01
N ALA A 122 0.48 22.98 7.84
CA ALA A 122 -0.31 23.97 7.09
C ALA A 122 -0.28 25.36 7.76
N ALA A 123 -0.36 25.46 9.09
CA ALA A 123 -0.23 26.73 9.82
C ALA A 123 1.18 27.33 9.73
N ILE A 124 2.23 26.51 9.75
CA ILE A 124 3.62 26.94 9.55
C ILE A 124 3.80 27.47 8.12
N ALA A 125 3.22 26.79 7.12
CA ALA A 125 3.16 27.30 5.75
C ALA A 125 2.40 28.63 5.65
N ARG A 126 1.34 28.83 6.46
CA ARG A 126 0.57 30.09 6.55
C ARG A 126 1.32 31.22 7.25
N LEU A 127 2.20 30.91 8.20
CA LEU A 127 2.97 31.87 9.00
C LEU A 127 4.35 32.18 8.41
N GLN A 128 4.85 31.39 7.46
CA GLN A 128 6.00 31.82 6.67
C GLN A 128 5.62 33.14 5.97
N PRO A 129 6.36 34.23 6.20
CA PRO A 129 6.06 35.52 5.59
C PRO A 129 6.39 35.40 4.10
N ARG A 130 5.38 35.00 3.31
CA ARG A 130 5.38 35.22 1.87
C ARG A 130 5.40 36.74 1.72
N ARG A 131 6.56 37.27 1.33
CA ARG A 131 6.80 38.69 1.05
C ARG A 131 5.51 39.29 0.48
N ARG A 132 5.00 40.31 1.17
CA ARG A 132 3.89 41.15 0.72
C ARG A 132 4.09 41.47 -0.76
N GLU A 133 3.17 41.03 -1.59
CA GLU A 133 2.69 41.84 -2.71
C GLU A 133 1.16 41.71 -2.73
N ASP A 134 0.52 42.77 -2.26
CA ASP A 134 -0.86 43.09 -2.53
C ASP A 134 -0.99 43.25 -4.05
N GLU A 135 -1.64 42.29 -4.72
CA GLU A 135 -2.33 42.40 -6.02
C GLU A 135 -2.64 40.96 -6.45
N GLN A 136 -3.93 40.60 -6.56
CA GLN A 136 -4.33 39.38 -7.27
C GLN A 136 -3.96 39.54 -8.75
N SER A 137 -2.72 39.17 -9.09
CA SER A 137 -2.26 39.15 -10.46
C SER A 137 -2.71 37.84 -11.13
N PRO A 138 -3.20 37.87 -12.38
CA PRO A 138 -3.47 36.68 -13.22
C PRO A 138 -2.29 35.70 -13.39
N GLY A 139 -1.12 36.04 -12.82
CA GLY A 139 0.13 35.31 -12.94
C GLY A 139 0.11 33.89 -12.40
N ASP A 140 -0.63 33.57 -11.34
CA ASP A 140 -0.55 32.23 -10.72
C ASP A 140 -1.23 31.14 -11.57
N ALA A 141 -2.44 31.41 -12.08
CA ALA A 141 -3.17 30.47 -12.91
C ALA A 141 -2.55 30.33 -14.31
N GLU A 142 -2.11 31.43 -14.93
CA GLU A 142 -1.51 31.38 -16.28
C GLU A 142 -0.11 30.74 -16.24
N ALA A 143 0.71 31.04 -15.22
CA ALA A 143 2.00 30.37 -15.03
C ALA A 143 1.84 28.88 -14.69
N LEU A 144 0.81 28.51 -13.93
CA LEU A 144 0.49 27.10 -13.70
C LEU A 144 0.04 26.42 -15.00
N LYS A 145 -0.88 27.01 -15.76
CA LYS A 145 -1.31 26.50 -17.07
C LYS A 145 -0.12 26.25 -18.01
N ALA A 146 0.86 27.17 -18.04
CA ALA A 146 2.08 26.99 -18.82
C ALA A 146 2.89 25.76 -18.37
N ARG A 147 2.99 25.50 -17.05
CA ARG A 147 3.64 24.29 -16.49
C ARG A 147 2.87 23.00 -16.80
N LEU A 148 1.54 23.09 -16.93
CA LEU A 148 0.69 21.96 -17.28
C LEU A 148 0.70 21.63 -18.77
N HIS A 149 1.26 22.49 -19.62
CA HIS A 149 1.29 22.27 -21.05
C HIS A 149 2.09 21.00 -21.41
N ALA A 150 1.49 20.14 -22.22
CA ALA A 150 2.13 18.95 -22.77
C ALA A 150 1.60 18.64 -24.17
N SER A 151 2.37 17.85 -24.92
CA SER A 151 2.01 17.41 -26.29
C SER A 151 0.90 16.37 -26.33
N THR A 152 0.58 15.74 -25.18
CA THR A 152 -0.47 14.71 -25.05
C THR A 152 -1.41 15.02 -23.89
N PHE A 153 -2.66 14.54 -23.95
CA PHE A 153 -3.62 14.72 -22.85
C PHE A 153 -3.14 14.04 -21.57
N ARG A 154 -2.58 12.84 -21.71
CA ARG A 154 -1.93 12.13 -20.60
C ARG A 154 -0.83 12.98 -19.97
N GLY A 155 0.02 13.60 -20.80
CA GLY A 155 1.07 14.50 -20.32
C GLY A 155 0.50 15.66 -19.50
N VAL A 156 -0.60 16.28 -19.94
CA VAL A 156 -1.24 17.37 -19.18
C VAL A 156 -1.72 16.89 -17.81
N LEU A 157 -2.37 15.72 -17.74
CA LEU A 157 -2.84 15.13 -16.48
C LEU A 157 -1.67 14.71 -15.56
N GLU A 158 -0.58 14.17 -16.12
CA GLU A 158 0.63 13.84 -15.37
C GLU A 158 1.31 15.09 -14.80
N GLN A 159 1.37 16.19 -15.56
CA GLN A 159 1.87 17.46 -15.04
C GLN A 159 0.97 18.01 -13.93
N ALA A 160 -0.35 17.89 -14.08
CA ALA A 160 -1.28 18.31 -13.04
C ALA A 160 -1.09 17.49 -11.75
N GLN A 161 -0.93 16.17 -11.87
CA GLN A 161 -0.63 15.32 -10.71
C GLN A 161 0.68 15.70 -9.99
N ARG A 162 1.66 16.24 -10.72
CA ARG A 162 2.95 16.68 -10.15
C ARG A 162 2.91 18.08 -9.54
N HIS A 163 2.13 18.98 -10.12
CA HIS A 163 2.20 20.42 -9.83
C HIS A 163 0.97 20.98 -9.11
N CYS A 164 -0.14 20.24 -9.05
CA CYS A 164 -1.39 20.69 -8.46
C CYS A 164 -1.71 19.84 -7.22
N SER A 165 -1.26 20.29 -6.04
CA SER A 165 -1.42 19.56 -4.78
C SER A 165 -2.86 19.48 -4.28
N SER A 166 -3.74 20.36 -4.78
CA SER A 166 -5.16 20.39 -4.41
C SER A 166 -6.02 19.58 -5.39
N LEU A 167 -5.41 19.00 -6.43
CA LEU A 167 -6.08 18.14 -7.39
C LEU A 167 -5.70 16.68 -7.17
N VAL A 168 -6.70 15.83 -7.04
CA VAL A 168 -6.53 14.37 -6.96
C VAL A 168 -6.96 13.76 -8.27
N ILE A 169 -6.02 13.25 -9.06
CA ILE A 169 -6.31 12.64 -10.36
C ILE A 169 -6.58 11.14 -10.19
N THR A 170 -7.84 10.74 -10.27
CA THR A 170 -8.27 9.33 -10.28
C THR A 170 -8.77 8.86 -11.65
N ALA A 171 -8.88 9.80 -12.60
CA ALA A 171 -9.23 9.54 -13.98
C ALA A 171 -8.29 8.52 -14.63
N ASP A 172 -8.88 7.63 -15.44
CA ASP A 172 -8.10 6.74 -16.28
C ASP A 172 -7.39 7.54 -17.37
N MET A 173 -6.06 7.54 -17.32
CA MET A 173 -5.20 8.28 -18.25
C MET A 173 -5.32 7.79 -19.69
N ASP A 174 -5.80 6.56 -19.89
CA ASP A 174 -5.91 5.94 -21.20
C ASP A 174 -7.21 6.30 -21.93
N GLU A 175 -8.26 6.74 -21.23
CA GLU A 175 -9.51 7.18 -21.86
C GLU A 175 -9.31 8.40 -22.75
N ALA A 176 -8.34 9.25 -22.43
CA ALA A 176 -7.99 10.43 -23.21
C ALA A 176 -7.29 10.09 -24.55
N LYS A 177 -6.74 8.88 -24.71
CA LYS A 177 -6.01 8.48 -25.93
C LYS A 177 -6.88 8.58 -27.19
N LYS A 178 -8.18 8.29 -27.07
CA LYS A 178 -9.14 8.37 -28.18
C LYS A 178 -9.23 9.77 -28.78
N LEU A 179 -8.94 10.80 -27.98
CA LEU A 179 -9.00 12.19 -28.38
C LEU A 179 -7.72 12.68 -29.05
N GLU A 180 -6.60 11.97 -28.89
CA GLU A 180 -5.25 12.45 -29.21
C GLU A 180 -5.04 12.74 -30.71
N HIS A 181 -5.65 11.92 -31.56
CA HIS A 181 -5.56 12.03 -33.02
C HIS A 181 -6.57 13.02 -33.63
N HIS A 182 -7.44 13.62 -32.82
CA HIS A 182 -8.43 14.55 -33.32
C HIS A 182 -7.80 15.89 -33.71
N GLN A 183 -8.26 16.51 -34.80
CA GLN A 183 -7.73 17.79 -35.29
C GLN A 183 -7.77 18.93 -34.25
N LYS A 184 -8.75 18.89 -33.33
CA LYS A 184 -8.90 19.86 -32.23
C LYS A 184 -8.13 19.48 -30.96
N ALA A 185 -7.40 18.37 -30.94
CA ALA A 185 -6.69 17.89 -29.75
C ALA A 185 -5.72 18.93 -29.17
N PRO A 186 -4.90 19.67 -29.95
CA PRO A 186 -4.04 20.71 -29.39
C PRO A 186 -4.81 21.80 -28.64
N HIS A 187 -5.94 22.24 -29.21
CA HIS A 187 -6.81 23.24 -28.58
C HIS A 187 -7.43 22.71 -27.29
N TRP A 188 -7.92 21.46 -27.29
CA TRP A 188 -8.48 20.83 -26.10
C TRP A 188 -7.44 20.58 -25.02
N ARG A 189 -6.19 20.27 -25.35
CA ARG A 189 -5.08 20.19 -24.37
C ARG A 189 -4.86 21.53 -23.70
N GLY A 190 -4.85 22.62 -24.48
CA GLY A 190 -4.76 23.97 -23.93
C GLY A 190 -5.92 24.31 -22.99
N ARG A 191 -7.15 23.94 -23.35
CA ARG A 191 -8.34 24.12 -22.49
C ARG A 191 -8.30 23.25 -21.24
N LEU A 192 -7.82 22.01 -21.34
CA LEU A 192 -7.63 21.13 -20.19
C LEU A 192 -6.60 21.71 -19.22
N ALA A 193 -5.44 22.16 -19.71
CA ALA A 193 -4.42 22.80 -18.88
C ALA A 193 -4.95 24.08 -18.19
N ALA A 194 -5.69 24.92 -18.91
CA ALA A 194 -6.35 26.10 -18.35
C ALA A 194 -7.35 25.72 -17.25
N THR A 195 -8.18 24.70 -17.51
CA THR A 195 -9.18 24.18 -16.57
C THR A 195 -8.53 23.70 -15.27
N LEU A 196 -7.51 22.85 -15.37
CA LEU A 196 -6.82 22.29 -14.20
C LEU A 196 -6.10 23.39 -13.40
N ALA A 197 -5.49 24.36 -14.09
CA ALA A 197 -4.87 25.49 -13.41
C ALA A 197 -5.90 26.34 -12.64
N THR A 198 -7.05 26.65 -13.26
CA THR A 198 -8.15 27.36 -12.56
C THR A 198 -8.67 26.56 -11.37
N MET A 199 -8.84 25.25 -11.50
CA MET A 199 -9.30 24.39 -10.42
C MET A 199 -8.32 24.37 -9.23
N GLN A 200 -7.01 24.32 -9.49
CA GLN A 200 -5.99 24.40 -8.44
C GLN A 200 -6.08 25.72 -7.67
N VAL A 201 -6.10 26.84 -8.39
CA VAL A 201 -6.15 28.18 -7.76
C VAL A 201 -7.47 28.39 -7.02
N TYR A 202 -8.58 27.89 -7.55
CA TYR A 202 -9.88 27.90 -6.86
C TYR A 202 -9.79 27.17 -5.50
N ALA A 203 -9.29 25.94 -5.50
CA ALA A 203 -9.18 25.14 -4.28
C ALA A 203 -8.25 25.80 -3.25
N GLU A 204 -7.09 26.31 -3.67
CA GLU A 204 -6.15 27.03 -2.80
C GLU A 204 -6.76 28.33 -2.24
N THR A 205 -7.47 29.10 -3.07
CA THR A 205 -8.12 30.35 -2.65
C THR A 205 -9.20 30.06 -1.61
N LYS A 206 -9.97 29.00 -1.81
CA LYS A 206 -11.03 28.59 -0.89
C LYS A 206 -10.47 28.04 0.42
N ASP A 207 -9.46 27.20 0.38
CA ASP A 207 -8.77 26.70 1.58
C ASP A 207 -8.16 27.85 2.40
N LEU A 208 -7.51 28.80 1.72
CA LEU A 208 -6.93 29.97 2.38
C LEU A 208 -8.01 30.85 3.04
N ALA A 209 -9.15 31.07 2.37
CA ALA A 209 -10.26 31.83 2.92
C ALA A 209 -10.84 31.17 4.18
N GLN A 210 -11.00 29.84 4.16
CA GLN A 210 -11.45 29.05 5.31
C GLN A 210 -10.43 29.08 6.46
N ALA A 211 -9.14 28.94 6.16
CA ALA A 211 -8.07 28.96 7.14
C ALA A 211 -7.94 30.29 7.89
N ARG A 212 -8.36 31.41 7.28
CA ARG A 212 -8.40 32.74 7.91
C ARG A 212 -9.60 32.94 8.85
N GLY A 213 -10.35 31.88 9.15
CA GLY A 213 -11.46 31.90 10.11
C GLY A 213 -12.77 32.47 9.55
N GLY A 214 -12.84 32.70 8.24
CA GLY A 214 -14.06 33.14 7.56
C GLY A 214 -14.79 31.99 6.86
N ARG A 215 -16.11 32.11 6.69
CA ARG A 215 -16.78 31.33 5.64
C ARG A 215 -16.30 31.83 4.29
N ALA A 216 -16.00 30.90 3.37
CA ALA A 216 -15.74 31.25 1.98
C ALA A 216 -16.93 32.08 1.45
N GLY A 217 -16.64 33.26 0.86
CA GLY A 217 -17.66 34.16 0.34
C GLY A 217 -18.49 33.53 -0.80
N PRO A 218 -19.56 34.19 -1.26
CA PRO A 218 -20.43 33.66 -2.32
C PRO A 218 -19.67 33.33 -3.62
N GLU A 219 -18.60 34.06 -3.91
CA GLU A 219 -17.71 33.82 -5.06
C GLU A 219 -16.95 32.49 -4.99
N LEU A 220 -16.81 31.90 -3.79
CA LEU A 220 -16.12 30.64 -3.58
C LEU A 220 -17.09 29.48 -3.29
N ALA A 221 -18.39 29.70 -3.47
CA ALA A 221 -19.42 28.69 -3.19
C ALA A 221 -19.20 27.40 -3.99
N ASN A 222 -18.83 27.52 -5.27
CA ASN A 222 -18.43 26.43 -6.16
C ASN A 222 -17.50 26.97 -7.27
N LEU A 223 -16.90 26.07 -8.05
CA LEU A 223 -16.00 26.44 -9.14
C LEU A 223 -16.64 27.40 -10.15
N LYS A 224 -17.93 27.25 -10.44
CA LYS A 224 -18.64 28.13 -11.38
C LYS A 224 -18.70 29.55 -10.85
N ALA A 225 -19.12 29.74 -9.60
CA ALA A 225 -19.18 31.05 -8.95
C ALA A 225 -17.80 31.73 -8.92
N TYR A 226 -16.74 30.95 -8.71
CA TYR A 226 -15.38 31.46 -8.76
C TYR A 226 -15.00 31.95 -10.16
N CYS A 227 -15.31 31.17 -11.19
CA CYS A 227 -15.06 31.56 -12.58
C CYS A 227 -15.85 32.83 -12.96
N THR A 228 -17.08 32.99 -12.46
CA THR A 228 -17.91 34.19 -12.64
C THR A 228 -17.28 35.44 -12.02
N SER A 229 -16.63 35.29 -10.85
CA SER A 229 -16.06 36.44 -10.14
C SER A 229 -14.70 36.91 -10.68
N GLN A 230 -14.03 36.09 -11.50
CA GLN A 230 -12.76 36.47 -12.09
C GLN A 230 -12.95 37.48 -13.23
N PRO A 231 -12.15 38.56 -13.30
CA PRO A 231 -12.26 39.54 -14.37
C PRO A 231 -11.81 38.98 -15.74
N LEU A 232 -10.84 38.07 -15.74
CA LEU A 232 -10.32 37.41 -16.94
C LEU A 232 -10.14 35.90 -16.67
N PRO A 233 -11.24 35.12 -16.66
CA PRO A 233 -11.17 33.71 -16.34
C PRO A 233 -10.52 32.90 -17.46
N LEU A 234 -9.57 32.02 -17.12
CA LEU A 234 -9.01 31.03 -18.06
C LEU A 234 -10.04 29.94 -18.43
N LEU A 235 -11.00 29.72 -17.54
CA LEU A 235 -12.14 28.83 -17.72
C LEU A 235 -13.43 29.64 -17.66
N ALA A 236 -14.10 29.78 -18.80
CA ALA A 236 -15.38 30.48 -18.83
C ALA A 236 -16.46 29.73 -18.01
N GLU A 237 -17.28 30.47 -17.27
CA GLU A 237 -18.30 29.92 -16.38
C GLU A 237 -19.35 29.05 -17.10
N ASP A 238 -19.63 29.32 -18.38
CA ASP A 238 -20.59 28.56 -19.19
C ASP A 238 -20.10 27.14 -19.47
N LYS A 239 -18.78 26.90 -19.32
CA LYS A 239 -18.19 25.58 -19.47
C LYS A 239 -18.35 24.73 -18.22
N VAL A 240 -18.59 25.33 -17.06
CA VAL A 240 -18.81 24.62 -15.80
C VAL A 240 -20.29 24.29 -15.65
N ILE A 241 -20.60 23.00 -15.69
CA ILE A 241 -21.96 22.48 -15.63
C ILE A 241 -22.16 21.80 -14.28
N LEU A 242 -23.01 22.39 -13.44
CA LEU A 242 -23.27 21.91 -12.08
C LEU A 242 -24.21 20.70 -12.02
N SER A 243 -24.97 20.45 -13.08
CA SER A 243 -25.93 19.34 -13.13
C SER A 243 -26.03 18.74 -14.52
N GLU A 244 -26.23 17.42 -14.55
CA GLU A 244 -26.38 16.70 -15.80
C GLU A 244 -27.86 16.56 -16.20
N GLY A 245 -28.12 16.37 -17.50
CA GLY A 245 -29.48 16.19 -18.01
C GLY A 245 -30.25 15.09 -17.28
N GLN A 246 -31.58 15.24 -17.18
CA GLN A 246 -32.43 14.38 -16.33
C GLN A 246 -32.21 12.88 -16.57
N THR A 247 -31.97 12.44 -17.81
CA THR A 247 -31.73 11.03 -18.13
C THR A 247 -30.40 10.50 -17.59
N ALA A 248 -29.36 11.34 -17.56
CA ALA A 248 -28.04 10.98 -17.01
C ALA A 248 -28.04 10.96 -15.48
N SER A 249 -28.80 11.85 -14.85
CA SER A 249 -28.86 11.99 -13.39
C SER A 249 -29.87 11.05 -12.71
N SER A 250 -30.93 10.63 -13.40
CA SER A 250 -31.99 9.79 -12.82
C SER A 250 -31.89 8.29 -13.16
N SER A 251 -31.34 7.93 -14.32
CA SER A 251 -31.30 6.52 -14.74
C SER A 251 -30.19 5.72 -14.05
N PRO A 252 -30.40 4.44 -13.71
CA PRO A 252 -29.36 3.59 -13.13
C PRO A 252 -28.09 3.52 -13.99
N ARG A 253 -28.26 3.34 -15.32
CA ARG A 253 -27.15 3.30 -16.28
C ARG A 253 -26.41 4.64 -16.36
N GLY A 254 -27.14 5.76 -16.29
CA GLY A 254 -26.58 7.10 -16.22
C GLY A 254 -25.71 7.25 -14.98
N LYS A 255 -26.27 6.98 -13.79
CA LYS A 255 -25.56 7.05 -12.51
C LYS A 255 -24.30 6.19 -12.49
N THR A 256 -24.39 4.92 -12.91
CA THR A 256 -23.23 4.01 -12.94
C THR A 256 -22.06 4.56 -13.77
N GLN A 257 -22.33 5.24 -14.89
CA GLN A 257 -21.27 5.82 -15.72
C GLN A 257 -20.59 7.06 -15.10
N ARG A 258 -21.27 7.74 -14.17
CA ARG A 258 -20.74 8.90 -13.41
C ARG A 258 -20.31 8.53 -11.99
N THR A 259 -20.46 7.26 -11.59
CA THR A 259 -19.87 6.73 -10.36
C THR A 259 -18.40 6.42 -10.64
N LEU A 260 -17.53 7.34 -10.26
CA LEU A 260 -16.11 7.33 -10.58
C LEU A 260 -15.28 7.06 -9.32
N ARG A 261 -14.04 6.61 -9.50
CA ARG A 261 -13.13 6.29 -8.40
C ARG A 261 -12.77 7.55 -7.61
N VAL A 262 -12.76 7.44 -6.29
CA VAL A 262 -12.23 8.44 -5.37
C VAL A 262 -11.36 7.74 -4.32
N PRO A 263 -10.41 8.43 -3.68
CA PRO A 263 -9.70 7.86 -2.53
C PRO A 263 -10.65 7.54 -1.37
N GLU A 264 -10.31 6.53 -0.57
CA GLU A 264 -11.12 6.10 0.58
C GLU A 264 -11.29 7.17 1.66
N TYR A 265 -10.34 8.09 1.79
CA TYR A 265 -10.45 9.22 2.71
C TYR A 265 -11.50 10.26 2.26
N ILE A 266 -11.81 10.31 0.96
CA ILE A 266 -12.89 11.13 0.40
C ILE A 266 -14.23 10.40 0.59
N ASP A 267 -14.35 9.16 0.15
CA ASP A 267 -15.54 8.33 0.38
C ASP A 267 -15.10 6.89 0.71
N PRO A 268 -15.54 6.30 1.85
CA PRO A 268 -15.13 4.96 2.26
C PRO A 268 -15.46 3.85 1.25
N SER A 269 -16.41 4.06 0.34
CA SER A 269 -16.72 3.09 -0.73
C SER A 269 -15.70 3.09 -1.88
N GLY A 270 -14.78 4.06 -1.90
CA GLY A 270 -13.82 4.28 -2.99
C GLY A 270 -14.44 4.81 -4.29
N LYS A 271 -15.72 5.20 -4.26
CA LYS A 271 -16.44 5.72 -5.43
C LYS A 271 -17.37 6.87 -5.05
N ALA A 272 -17.54 7.83 -5.96
CA ALA A 272 -18.48 8.94 -5.81
C ALA A 272 -19.22 9.23 -7.11
N LEU A 273 -20.46 9.72 -7.01
CA LEU A 273 -21.24 10.18 -8.15
C LEU A 273 -20.81 11.60 -8.54
N MET A 274 -20.24 11.77 -9.74
CA MET A 274 -19.75 13.05 -10.25
C MET A 274 -20.63 13.59 -11.39
N LEU A 275 -21.68 14.32 -11.03
CA LEU A 275 -22.58 14.96 -12.01
C LEU A 275 -22.02 16.28 -12.56
N GLU A 276 -21.19 16.95 -11.76
CA GLU A 276 -20.50 18.16 -12.17
C GLU A 276 -19.46 17.84 -13.24
N HIS A 277 -19.46 18.66 -14.30
CA HIS A 277 -18.54 18.46 -15.39
C HIS A 277 -18.21 19.73 -16.15
N ILE A 278 -17.09 19.70 -16.86
CA ILE A 278 -16.57 20.81 -17.63
C ILE A 278 -16.58 20.45 -19.11
N ARG A 279 -17.09 21.38 -19.93
CA ARG A 279 -17.05 21.30 -21.38
C ARG A 279 -15.67 21.68 -21.88
N ILE A 280 -14.84 20.70 -22.23
CA ILE A 280 -13.52 20.94 -22.82
C ILE A 280 -13.64 21.11 -24.34
N GLY A 281 -14.55 20.37 -24.97
CA GLY A 281 -14.97 20.62 -26.35
C GLY A 281 -16.47 20.87 -26.47
N ASP A 282 -16.83 21.52 -27.57
CA ASP A 282 -18.21 21.85 -27.94
C ASP A 282 -18.50 21.34 -29.37
N GLY A 283 -19.77 21.13 -29.69
CA GLY A 283 -20.24 20.70 -31.01
C GLY A 283 -20.36 19.19 -31.16
N ALA A 284 -20.05 18.68 -32.36
CA ALA A 284 -20.15 17.26 -32.68
C ALA A 284 -19.20 16.40 -31.81
N PRO A 285 -19.54 15.11 -31.58
CA PRO A 285 -18.64 14.15 -30.94
C PRO A 285 -17.22 14.21 -31.53
N PRO A 286 -16.17 14.11 -30.71
CA PRO A 286 -16.19 13.55 -29.35
C PRO A 286 -16.44 14.55 -28.20
N ALA A 287 -16.75 15.82 -28.48
CA ALA A 287 -17.13 16.87 -27.52
C ALA A 287 -16.62 16.70 -26.05
N PRO A 288 -15.29 16.67 -25.80
CA PRO A 288 -14.73 16.11 -24.57
C PRO A 288 -15.23 16.76 -23.28
N ARG A 289 -15.41 15.93 -22.25
CA ARG A 289 -15.87 16.33 -20.92
C ARG A 289 -14.91 15.89 -19.83
N LEU A 290 -14.75 16.75 -18.83
CA LEU A 290 -14.05 16.45 -17.59
C LEU A 290 -15.07 16.37 -16.46
N HIS A 291 -15.17 15.24 -15.75
CA HIS A 291 -16.01 15.12 -14.56
C HIS A 291 -15.15 15.23 -13.30
N TYR A 292 -15.67 15.94 -12.31
CA TYR A 292 -14.97 16.18 -11.06
C TYR A 292 -15.92 16.13 -9.86
N LEU A 293 -15.33 15.97 -8.68
CA LEU A 293 -15.98 16.14 -7.38
C LEU A 293 -15.32 17.30 -6.66
N ASP A 294 -16.13 18.26 -6.20
CA ASP A 294 -15.70 19.35 -5.33
C ASP A 294 -15.82 18.93 -3.86
N ASP A 295 -14.70 18.51 -3.27
CA ASP A 295 -14.59 18.20 -1.83
C ASP A 295 -13.82 19.29 -1.06
N THR A 296 -13.73 20.50 -1.64
CA THR A 296 -12.95 21.62 -1.06
C THR A 296 -13.48 22.08 0.29
N ASN A 297 -14.75 21.85 0.61
CA ASN A 297 -15.32 22.18 1.91
C ASN A 297 -14.86 21.24 3.05
N ARG A 298 -14.36 20.04 2.72
CA ARG A 298 -13.99 19.02 3.70
C ARG A 298 -12.51 18.69 3.65
N SER A 299 -11.97 18.35 2.48
CA SER A 299 -10.55 18.02 2.31
C SER A 299 -9.70 19.16 1.75
N GLY A 300 -10.33 20.22 1.23
CA GLY A 300 -9.63 21.27 0.48
C GLY A 300 -9.25 20.84 -0.94
N GLN A 301 -9.74 19.69 -1.42
CA GLN A 301 -9.33 19.09 -2.70
C GLN A 301 -10.47 18.96 -3.72
N LEU A 302 -10.09 18.92 -4.99
CA LEU A 302 -10.95 18.52 -6.11
C LEU A 302 -10.49 17.16 -6.63
N VAL A 303 -11.42 16.24 -6.84
CA VAL A 303 -11.11 14.93 -7.43
C VAL A 303 -11.48 14.94 -8.90
N ILE A 304 -10.51 14.68 -9.78
CA ILE A 304 -10.72 14.54 -11.23
C ILE A 304 -10.96 13.08 -11.55
N GLY A 305 -12.23 12.70 -11.71
CA GLY A 305 -12.64 11.31 -11.86
C GLY A 305 -12.67 10.80 -13.30
N PHE A 306 -12.82 11.69 -14.29
CA PHE A 306 -12.86 11.30 -15.70
C PHE A 306 -12.48 12.46 -16.61
N PHE A 307 -11.76 12.14 -17.68
CA PHE A 307 -11.59 13.02 -18.83
C PHE A 307 -11.62 12.17 -20.11
N GLY A 308 -12.49 12.52 -21.05
CA GLY A 308 -12.65 11.75 -22.28
C GLY A 308 -13.80 12.26 -23.15
N ASP A 309 -14.19 11.43 -24.12
CA ASP A 309 -15.35 11.67 -24.97
C ASP A 309 -16.62 11.90 -24.14
N HIS A 310 -17.55 12.68 -24.67
CA HIS A 310 -18.87 12.87 -24.09
C HIS A 310 -19.59 11.51 -23.94
N ARG A 311 -19.70 11.02 -22.71
CA ARG A 311 -20.36 9.75 -22.43
C ARG A 311 -21.86 9.86 -22.72
N TYR A 312 -22.30 8.96 -23.57
CA TYR A 312 -23.62 8.86 -24.20
C TYR A 312 -24.82 9.12 -23.26
N ASN A 313 -25.80 9.91 -23.73
CA ASN A 313 -27.16 10.03 -23.16
C ASN A 313 -28.14 9.31 -24.09
N ALA A 314 -28.94 8.38 -23.54
CA ALA A 314 -29.95 7.51 -24.18
C ALA A 314 -30.40 7.83 -25.64
N GLY A 315 -30.27 6.86 -26.56
CA GLY A 315 -30.74 6.96 -27.96
C GLY A 315 -29.94 6.19 -29.03
N THR A 316 -29.34 5.03 -28.74
CA THR A 316 -28.88 4.12 -29.81
C THR A 316 -29.33 2.73 -29.41
N ASN A 317 -30.48 2.36 -30.00
CA ASN A 317 -30.82 0.97 -30.28
C ASN A 317 -30.01 0.52 -31.49
#